data_AF-A0A545VVF0-F1
#
_entry.id   AF-A0A545VVF0-F1
#
_cell.length_a   1.000
_cell.length_b   1.000
_cell.length_c   1.000
_cell.angle_alpha   90.00
_cell.angle_beta   90.00
_cell.angle_gamma   90.00
#
_symmetry.space_group_name_H-M   'P 1'
#
loop_
_entity.id
_entity.type
_entity.pdbx_description
1 polymer ?
#
loop_
_entity_poly.entity_id
_entity_poly.type
_entity_poly.pdbx_seq_one_letter_code
_entity_poly.pdbx_strand_id
1 'polypeptide(L)'
;MASSSRSNSPYYKLYMKKKNPTLDKPDDRQISLLFIFCLSRHEPKAKIQRWTYAGITYGAWSDDVDNPLRNELEDKDLWGIVDTKQVEDPNSEVRKIIDLSPSDLDKHDEAYKRWLKAQVKGKFPDDEEKKRDPSEEYLDTGVTAEARDQWQNKYFKDMAHAKLATLLAKGLLR
;
A
#
# COMPACT_ATOMS: atom_id res chain seq x y z
N MET A 1 17.35 38.74 22.63
CA MET A 1 16.52 37.96 21.68
C MET A 1 17.08 36.55 21.65
N ALA A 2 16.42 35.61 22.32
CA ALA A 2 16.80 34.20 22.25
C ALA A 2 16.25 33.66 20.92
N SER A 3 17.12 33.50 19.92
CA SER A 3 16.81 32.66 18.77
C SER A 3 16.65 31.24 19.28
N SER A 4 15.40 30.82 19.49
CA SER A 4 15.06 29.42 19.58
C SER A 4 15.38 28.79 18.22
N SER A 5 16.56 28.21 18.11
CA SER A 5 16.92 27.30 17.02
C SER A 5 15.84 26.22 16.96
N ARG A 6 14.92 26.35 16.00
CA ARG A 6 13.88 25.35 15.74
C ARG A 6 14.58 24.02 15.54
N SER A 7 14.25 23.07 16.41
CA SER A 7 14.63 21.65 16.35
C SER A 7 14.80 21.19 14.89
N ASN A 8 16.04 20.92 14.47
CA ASN A 8 16.32 20.04 13.32
C ASN A 8 15.61 18.74 13.65
N SER A 9 14.39 18.53 13.15
CA SER A 9 13.63 17.33 13.50
C SER A 9 14.34 16.14 12.85
N PRO A 10 14.96 15.22 13.62
CA PRO A 10 15.65 14.06 13.06
C PRO A 10 14.64 12.97 12.63
N TYR A 11 13.44 13.39 12.23
CA TYR A 11 12.31 12.50 11.99
C TYR A 11 11.58 12.90 10.71
N TYR A 12 11.26 11.89 9.91
CA TYR A 12 10.27 11.99 8.85
C TYR A 12 8.88 11.82 9.42
N LYS A 13 7.92 12.61 8.92
CA LYS A 13 6.50 12.32 9.07
C LYS A 13 6.10 11.23 8.08
N LEU A 14 5.38 10.22 8.55
CA LEU A 14 4.83 9.14 7.74
C LEU A 14 3.34 9.38 7.47
N TYR A 15 2.98 9.53 6.20
CA TYR A 15 1.60 9.59 5.74
C TYR A 15 1.27 8.35 4.93
N MET A 16 0.01 7.92 4.94
CA MET A 16 -0.46 6.83 4.10
C MET A 16 -1.62 7.30 3.23
N LYS A 17 -1.43 7.32 1.92
CA LYS A 17 -2.46 7.78 0.98
C LYS A 17 -2.84 6.73 -0.04
N LYS A 18 -4.13 6.64 -0.30
CA LYS A 18 -4.63 5.91 -1.46
C LYS A 18 -4.68 6.87 -2.65
N LYS A 19 -4.06 6.48 -3.76
CA LYS A 19 -4.22 7.14 -5.06
C LYS A 19 -5.09 6.23 -5.92
N ASN A 20 -6.27 6.74 -6.27
CA ASN A 20 -7.15 6.06 -7.22
C ASN A 20 -6.64 6.32 -8.65
N PRO A 21 -6.92 5.38 -9.57
CA PRO A 21 -6.61 5.54 -10.98
C PRO A 21 -7.23 6.81 -11.56
N THR A 22 -6.47 7.52 -12.39
CA THR A 22 -7.02 8.56 -13.27
C THR A 22 -7.60 7.87 -14.50
N LEU A 23 -8.87 8.14 -14.82
CA LEU A 23 -9.60 7.50 -15.93
C LEU A 23 -9.06 7.86 -17.33
N ASP A 24 -8.04 8.72 -17.40
CA ASP A 24 -7.54 9.31 -18.65
C ASP A 24 -6.65 8.37 -19.47
N LYS A 25 -6.05 7.33 -18.86
CA LYS A 25 -5.27 6.30 -19.59
C LYS A 25 -5.62 4.89 -19.13
N PRO A 26 -5.72 3.91 -20.05
CA PRO A 26 -6.03 2.52 -19.69
C PRO A 26 -4.97 1.86 -18.79
N ASP A 27 -3.69 2.25 -18.91
CA ASP A 27 -2.62 1.82 -17.99
C ASP A 27 -2.66 2.52 -16.62
N ASP A 28 -3.36 3.66 -16.53
CA ASP A 28 -3.58 4.39 -15.28
C ASP A 28 -4.72 3.78 -14.44
N ARG A 29 -5.30 2.64 -14.83
CA ARG A 29 -6.32 1.90 -14.04
C ARG A 29 -5.78 1.25 -12.77
N GLN A 30 -4.48 1.36 -12.53
CA GLN A 30 -3.84 0.79 -11.36
C GLN A 30 -4.15 1.61 -10.10
N ILE A 31 -4.55 0.92 -9.05
CA ILE A 31 -4.75 1.53 -7.74
C ILE A 31 -3.41 1.53 -7.02
N SER A 32 -3.09 2.63 -6.33
CA SER A 32 -1.87 2.71 -5.54
C SER A 32 -2.14 3.07 -4.08
N LEU A 33 -1.35 2.49 -3.19
CA LEU A 33 -1.20 2.92 -1.80
C LEU A 33 0.21 3.46 -1.61
N LEU A 34 0.33 4.65 -1.05
CA LEU A 34 1.58 5.40 -0.90
C LEU A 34 1.90 5.55 0.57
N PHE A 35 3.08 5.08 1.00
CA PHE A 35 3.70 5.49 2.25
C PHE A 35 4.64 6.64 1.94
N ILE A 36 4.29 7.84 2.39
CA ILE A 36 4.99 9.07 2.06
C ILE A 36 5.75 9.52 3.30
N PHE A 37 7.05 9.68 3.13
CA PHE A 37 7.96 10.18 4.15
C PHE A 37 8.47 11.55 3.71
N CYS A 38 8.09 12.58 4.45
CA CYS A 38 8.68 13.92 4.31
C CYS A 38 9.01 14.55 5.66
N LEU A 39 10.03 15.41 5.73
CA LEU A 39 10.37 16.13 6.96
C LEU A 39 9.26 17.15 7.33
N SER A 40 8.67 17.75 6.30
CA SER A 40 7.50 18.61 6.38
C SER A 40 6.61 18.37 5.18
N ARG A 41 5.29 18.53 5.35
CA ARG A 41 4.33 18.37 4.25
C ARG A 41 4.59 19.32 3.08
N HIS A 42 5.22 20.46 3.35
CA HIS A 42 5.56 21.48 2.35
C HIS A 42 6.94 21.29 1.71
N GLU A 43 7.71 20.27 2.13
CA GLU A 43 8.96 19.92 1.46
C GLU A 43 8.69 19.64 -0.02
N PRO A 44 9.56 20.09 -0.94
CA PRO A 44 9.40 19.81 -2.36
C PRO A 44 9.55 18.32 -2.66
N LYS A 45 10.34 17.60 -1.85
CA LYS A 45 10.72 16.21 -2.07
C LYS A 45 10.28 15.32 -0.93
N ALA A 46 9.96 14.08 -1.28
CA ALA A 46 9.58 13.03 -0.34
C ALA A 46 10.23 11.70 -0.75
N LYS A 47 10.40 10.82 0.24
CA LYS A 47 10.67 9.40 0.02
C LYS A 47 9.34 8.67 0.02
N ILE A 48 9.09 7.81 -0.96
CA ILE A 48 7.80 7.13 -1.10
C ILE A 48 8.02 5.66 -1.32
N GLN A 49 7.34 4.82 -0.54
CA GLN A 49 7.05 3.45 -0.95
C GLN A 49 5.68 3.42 -1.62
N ARG A 50 5.65 3.01 -2.88
CA ARG A 50 4.41 2.83 -3.65
C ARG A 50 4.08 1.35 -3.74
N TRP A 51 2.87 0.99 -3.33
CA TRP A 51 2.27 -0.31 -3.59
C TRP A 51 1.26 -0.14 -4.72
N THR A 52 1.46 -0.84 -5.81
CA THR A 52 0.57 -0.84 -6.97
C THR A 52 -0.18 -2.17 -7.03
N TYR A 53 -1.50 -2.11 -7.22
CA TYR A 53 -2.38 -3.28 -7.35
C TYR A 53 -3.55 -2.98 -8.31
N ALA A 54 -4.45 -3.94 -8.53
CA ALA A 54 -5.45 -3.97 -9.62
C ALA A 54 -4.82 -4.11 -11.02
N GLY A 55 -3.92 -5.10 -11.16
CA GLY A 55 -3.12 -5.39 -12.34
C GLY A 55 -1.92 -6.25 -11.94
N ILE A 56 -0.73 -5.89 -12.40
CA ILE A 56 0.52 -6.44 -11.85
C ILE A 56 0.71 -5.84 -10.46
N THR A 57 0.77 -6.69 -9.43
CA THR A 57 1.00 -6.25 -8.05
C THR A 57 2.48 -6.14 -7.77
N TYR A 58 2.94 -4.97 -7.32
CA TYR A 58 4.34 -4.77 -6.93
C TYR A 58 4.51 -3.58 -5.97
N GLY A 59 5.63 -3.57 -5.25
CA GLY A 59 6.10 -2.45 -4.43
C GLY A 59 7.35 -1.81 -5.02
N ALA A 60 7.50 -0.50 -4.86
CA ALA A 60 8.72 0.20 -5.26
C ALA A 60 9.01 1.42 -4.38
N TRP A 61 10.26 1.51 -3.93
CA TRP A 61 10.80 2.69 -3.25
C TRP A 61 11.18 3.76 -4.27
N SER A 62 10.98 5.02 -3.91
CA SER A 62 11.42 6.18 -4.68
C SER A 62 11.89 7.26 -3.72
N ASP A 63 13.18 7.61 -3.82
CA ASP A 63 13.88 8.34 -2.77
C ASP A 63 13.92 9.86 -2.94
N ASP A 64 13.61 10.36 -4.13
CA ASP A 64 13.62 11.79 -4.47
C ASP A 64 12.50 12.13 -5.46
N VAL A 65 11.26 11.95 -5.00
CA VAL A 65 10.07 12.23 -5.79
C VAL A 65 9.39 13.50 -5.30
N ASP A 66 8.71 14.18 -6.23
CA ASP A 66 7.93 15.36 -5.88
C ASP A 66 6.88 14.98 -4.83
N ASN A 67 6.89 15.74 -3.72
CA ASN A 67 6.03 15.44 -2.59
C ASN A 67 4.55 15.63 -2.97
N PRO A 68 3.74 14.56 -2.99
CA PRO A 68 2.33 14.66 -3.40
C PRO A 68 1.50 15.46 -2.40
N LEU A 69 2.00 15.68 -1.18
CA LEU A 69 1.32 16.42 -0.11
C LEU A 69 1.59 17.93 -0.14
N ARG A 70 2.46 18.40 -1.05
CA ARG A 70 2.99 19.78 -1.04
C ARG A 70 1.90 20.85 -1.00
N ASN A 71 0.82 20.61 -1.73
CA ASN A 71 -0.30 21.55 -1.89
C ASN A 71 -1.44 21.31 -0.90
N GLU A 72 -1.29 20.35 0.02
CA GLU A 72 -2.34 20.03 0.98
C GLU A 72 -2.37 21.05 2.13
N LEU A 73 -3.58 21.28 2.64
CA LEU A 73 -3.85 22.29 3.66
C LEU A 73 -3.79 21.74 5.09
N GLU A 74 -3.89 20.42 5.26
CA GLU A 74 -3.99 19.75 6.57
C GLU A 74 -3.16 18.46 6.57
N ASP A 75 -2.68 18.06 7.75
CA ASP A 75 -1.97 16.79 7.94
C ASP A 75 -2.97 15.61 8.01
N LYS A 76 -3.85 15.51 7.01
CA LYS A 76 -4.75 14.36 6.86
C LYS A 76 -3.92 13.12 6.55
N ASP A 77 -4.32 11.99 7.11
CA ASP A 77 -3.64 10.71 6.92
C ASP A 77 -2.20 10.65 7.44
N LEU A 78 -1.82 11.55 8.37
CA LEU A 78 -0.59 11.44 9.14
C LEU A 78 -0.71 10.29 10.14
N TRP A 79 0.22 9.34 10.07
CA TRP A 79 0.25 8.16 10.94
C TRP A 79 1.22 8.28 12.11
N GLY A 80 2.26 9.10 11.96
CA GLY A 80 3.25 9.31 13.01
C GLY A 80 4.58 9.80 12.47
N ILE A 81 5.61 9.67 13.29
CA ILE A 81 6.98 10.06 12.96
C ILE A 81 7.94 8.87 13.03
N VAL A 82 8.97 8.89 12.18
CA VAL A 82 9.97 7.83 12.00
C VAL A 82 11.35 8.44 11.98
N ASP A 83 12.33 7.81 12.63
CA ASP A 83 13.73 8.29 12.63
C ASP A 83 14.28 8.39 11.20
N THR A 84 14.95 9.50 10.90
CA THR A 84 15.57 9.75 9.59
C THR A 84 16.47 8.62 9.11
N LYS A 85 17.28 8.03 9.99
CA LYS A 85 18.16 6.91 9.62
C LYS A 85 17.38 5.68 9.15
N GLN A 86 16.21 5.45 9.74
CA GLN A 86 15.35 4.34 9.35
C GLN A 86 14.67 4.57 8.00
N VAL A 87 14.49 5.81 7.55
CA VAL A 87 13.94 6.09 6.22
C VAL A 87 15.04 6.19 5.17
N GLU A 88 16.22 6.69 5.52
CA GLU A 88 17.32 6.91 4.57
C GLU A 88 18.12 5.65 4.25
N ASP A 89 18.33 4.74 5.22
CA ASP A 89 19.06 3.49 4.98
C ASP A 89 18.19 2.48 4.20
N PRO A 90 18.57 2.08 2.97
CA PRO A 90 17.87 1.06 2.19
C PRO A 90 17.67 -0.28 2.93
N ASN A 91 18.57 -0.60 3.85
CA ASN A 91 18.57 -1.85 4.60
C ASN A 91 17.90 -1.74 5.97
N SER A 92 17.30 -0.59 6.29
CA SER A 92 16.64 -0.36 7.56
C SER A 92 15.47 -1.31 7.79
N GLU A 93 15.09 -1.45 9.05
CA GLU A 93 13.95 -2.27 9.42
C GLU A 93 12.63 -1.65 8.95
N VAL A 94 12.51 -0.32 8.99
CA VAL A 94 11.32 0.40 8.47
C VAL A 94 11.11 0.12 6.99
N ARG A 95 12.17 0.23 6.17
CA ARG A 95 12.04 0.00 4.73
C ARG A 95 11.65 -1.44 4.44
N LYS A 96 12.28 -2.41 5.12
CA LYS A 96 11.95 -3.83 4.98
C LYS A 96 10.51 -4.16 5.39
N ILE A 97 9.99 -3.53 6.45
CA ILE A 97 8.62 -3.76 6.91
C ILE A 97 7.62 -3.18 5.91
N ILE A 98 7.82 -1.93 5.48
CA ILE A 98 6.90 -1.23 4.58
C ILE A 98 7.00 -1.73 3.13
N ASP A 99 8.08 -2.41 2.75
CA ASP A 99 8.18 -3.01 1.43
C ASP A 99 7.16 -4.15 1.21
N LEU A 100 6.78 -4.36 -0.05
CA LEU A 100 6.00 -5.54 -0.46
C LEU A 100 6.99 -6.67 -0.74
N SER A 101 7.20 -7.51 0.26
CA SER A 101 8.11 -8.66 0.12
C SER A 101 7.50 -9.74 -0.78
N PRO A 102 8.32 -10.63 -1.37
CA PRO A 102 7.80 -11.79 -2.11
C PRO A 102 6.79 -12.62 -1.29
N SER A 103 7.05 -12.78 0.02
CA SER A 103 6.11 -13.49 0.91
C SER A 103 4.77 -12.78 1.07
N ASP A 104 4.73 -11.44 0.99
CA ASP A 104 3.46 -10.70 1.04
C ASP A 104 2.64 -10.92 -0.25
N LEU A 105 3.32 -11.04 -1.39
CA LEU A 105 2.71 -11.37 -2.69
C LEU A 105 2.21 -12.82 -2.73
N ASP A 106 2.99 -13.78 -2.21
CA ASP A 106 2.54 -15.18 -2.11
C ASP A 106 1.27 -15.31 -1.25
N LYS A 107 1.23 -14.61 -0.10
CA LYS A 107 0.05 -14.56 0.77
C LYS A 107 -1.14 -13.89 0.08
N HIS A 108 -0.90 -12.85 -0.71
CA HIS A 108 -1.93 -12.21 -1.52
C HIS A 108 -2.52 -13.20 -2.51
N ASP A 109 -1.70 -13.92 -3.26
CA ASP A 109 -2.17 -14.83 -4.30
C ASP A 109 -2.94 -16.02 -3.70
N GLU A 110 -2.49 -16.55 -2.56
CA GLU A 110 -3.24 -17.56 -1.81
C GLU A 110 -4.59 -17.03 -1.31
N ALA A 111 -4.61 -15.82 -0.75
CA ALA A 111 -5.84 -15.20 -0.24
C ALA A 111 -6.82 -14.88 -1.38
N TYR A 112 -6.30 -14.43 -2.53
CA TYR A 112 -7.08 -14.15 -3.72
C TYR A 112 -7.75 -15.41 -4.26
N LYS A 113 -6.99 -16.50 -4.42
CA LYS A 113 -7.51 -17.80 -4.86
C LYS A 113 -8.60 -18.32 -3.94
N ARG A 114 -8.43 -18.19 -2.61
CA ARG A 114 -9.46 -18.59 -1.63
C ARG A 114 -10.73 -17.74 -1.76
N TRP A 115 -10.59 -16.42 -1.87
CA TRP A 115 -11.73 -15.53 -2.05
C TRP A 115 -12.47 -15.80 -3.36
N LEU A 116 -11.74 -15.99 -4.45
CA LEU A 116 -12.29 -16.24 -5.77
C LEU A 116 -13.09 -17.55 -5.82
N LYS A 117 -12.54 -18.63 -5.24
CA LYS A 117 -13.26 -19.91 -5.07
C LYS A 117 -14.57 -19.72 -4.28
N ALA A 118 -14.56 -18.91 -3.23
CA ALA A 118 -15.76 -18.64 -2.43
C ALA A 118 -16.82 -17.84 -3.21
N GLN A 119 -16.40 -16.84 -4.00
CA GLN A 119 -17.32 -16.04 -4.84
C GLN A 119 -18.00 -16.91 -5.91
N VAL A 120 -17.24 -17.78 -6.58
CA VAL A 120 -17.79 -18.64 -7.63
C VAL A 120 -18.73 -19.68 -7.04
N LYS A 121 -18.39 -20.31 -5.91
CA LYS A 121 -19.29 -21.23 -5.19
C LYS A 121 -20.61 -20.55 -4.80
N GLY A 122 -20.56 -19.27 -4.39
CA GLY A 122 -21.77 -18.51 -4.05
C GLY A 122 -22.65 -18.17 -5.25
N LYS A 123 -22.07 -18.00 -6.44
CA LYS A 123 -22.81 -17.66 -7.67
C LYS A 123 -23.32 -18.87 -8.44
N PHE A 124 -22.62 -19.99 -8.37
CA PHE A 124 -22.97 -21.23 -9.09
C PHE A 124 -22.98 -22.41 -8.10
N PRO A 125 -24.01 -22.49 -7.23
CA PRO A 125 -24.08 -23.53 -6.21
C PRO A 125 -24.24 -24.94 -6.79
N ASP A 126 -24.77 -25.07 -8.02
CA ASP A 126 -25.03 -26.34 -8.71
C ASP A 126 -23.88 -26.82 -9.62
N ASP A 127 -22.81 -26.02 -9.78
CA ASP A 127 -21.64 -26.38 -10.61
C ASP A 127 -20.63 -27.28 -9.86
N GLU A 128 -21.12 -28.11 -8.92
CA GLU A 128 -20.32 -29.14 -8.21
C GLU A 128 -19.74 -30.20 -9.17
N GLU A 129 -20.18 -30.23 -10.44
CA GLU A 129 -19.89 -31.31 -11.38
C GLU A 129 -18.57 -31.16 -12.17
N LYS A 130 -17.89 -30.01 -12.14
CA LYS A 130 -16.52 -29.92 -12.69
C LYS A 130 -15.49 -30.23 -11.59
N LYS A 131 -15.27 -31.53 -11.36
CA LYS A 131 -14.24 -32.17 -10.51
C LYS A 131 -12.77 -31.88 -10.88
N ARG A 132 -12.45 -30.67 -11.34
CA ARG A 132 -11.06 -30.21 -11.52
C ARG A 132 -10.99 -28.79 -11.02
N ASP A 133 -9.95 -28.50 -10.23
CA ASP A 133 -9.61 -27.17 -9.76
C ASP A 133 -9.80 -26.19 -10.94
N PRO A 134 -10.89 -25.40 -10.97
CA PRO A 134 -11.23 -24.62 -12.16
C PRO A 134 -10.08 -23.66 -12.44
N SER A 135 -9.70 -23.53 -13.71
CA SER A 135 -8.64 -22.60 -14.09
C SER A 135 -9.00 -21.19 -13.59
N GLU A 136 -7.99 -20.42 -13.21
CA GLU A 136 -8.15 -19.06 -12.66
C GLU A 136 -8.98 -18.16 -13.60
N GLU A 137 -8.88 -18.36 -14.91
CA GLU A 137 -9.71 -17.70 -15.93
C GLU A 137 -11.20 -18.05 -15.85
N TYR A 138 -11.56 -19.33 -15.60
CA TYR A 138 -12.97 -19.72 -15.41
C TYR A 138 -13.54 -19.11 -14.13
N LEU A 139 -12.71 -18.99 -13.10
CA LEU A 139 -13.12 -18.38 -11.84
C LEU A 139 -13.27 -16.85 -11.96
N ASP A 140 -12.40 -16.19 -12.73
CA ASP A 140 -12.41 -14.73 -12.93
C ASP A 140 -13.62 -14.28 -13.79
N THR A 141 -14.06 -15.09 -14.77
CA THR A 141 -15.29 -14.80 -15.55
C THR A 141 -16.57 -14.75 -14.71
N GLY A 142 -16.58 -15.40 -13.54
CA GLY A 142 -17.71 -15.37 -12.60
C GLY A 142 -17.75 -14.10 -11.73
N VAL A 143 -16.70 -13.28 -11.70
CA VAL A 143 -16.54 -12.18 -10.74
C VAL A 143 -16.43 -10.85 -11.48
N THR A 144 -17.14 -9.81 -11.00
CA THR A 144 -17.05 -8.49 -11.62
C THR A 144 -15.73 -7.82 -11.28
N ALA A 145 -15.18 -7.04 -12.21
CA ALA A 145 -13.96 -6.25 -11.97
C ALA A 145 -14.10 -5.37 -10.70
N GLU A 146 -15.28 -4.83 -10.45
CA GLU A 146 -15.57 -4.05 -9.23
C GLU A 146 -15.42 -4.87 -7.94
N ALA A 147 -15.89 -6.11 -7.92
CA ALA A 147 -15.78 -6.97 -6.73
C ALA A 147 -14.31 -7.35 -6.47
N ARG A 148 -13.54 -7.61 -7.53
CA ARG A 148 -12.09 -7.85 -7.46
C ARG A 148 -11.37 -6.64 -6.88
N ASP A 149 -11.63 -5.46 -7.43
CA ASP A 149 -10.97 -4.23 -7.01
C ASP A 149 -11.35 -3.87 -5.57
N GLN A 150 -12.61 -4.06 -5.15
CA GLN A 150 -13.03 -3.90 -3.76
C GLN A 150 -12.30 -4.84 -2.81
N TRP A 151 -12.15 -6.12 -3.18
CA TRP A 151 -11.40 -7.09 -2.38
C TRP A 151 -9.93 -6.70 -2.26
N GLN A 152 -9.25 -6.38 -3.38
CA GLN A 152 -7.84 -5.99 -3.36
C GLN A 152 -7.62 -4.72 -2.54
N ASN A 153 -8.50 -3.72 -2.71
CA ASN A 153 -8.48 -2.49 -1.92
C ASN A 153 -8.52 -2.78 -0.42
N LYS A 154 -9.41 -3.69 0.01
CA LYS A 154 -9.52 -4.07 1.41
C LYS A 154 -8.27 -4.82 1.87
N TYR A 155 -7.81 -5.80 1.09
CA TYR A 155 -6.65 -6.62 1.42
C TYR A 155 -5.38 -5.78 1.61
N PHE A 156 -5.03 -4.91 0.65
CA PHE A 156 -3.84 -4.07 0.76
C PHE A 156 -3.96 -3.00 1.83
N LYS A 157 -5.17 -2.49 2.08
CA LYS A 157 -5.40 -1.57 3.22
C LYS A 157 -5.16 -2.29 4.55
N ASP A 158 -5.75 -3.47 4.74
CA ASP A 158 -5.59 -4.24 5.98
C ASP A 158 -4.11 -4.64 6.19
N MET A 159 -3.42 -5.03 5.11
CA MET A 159 -1.99 -5.30 5.13
C MET A 159 -1.17 -4.06 5.50
N ALA A 160 -1.45 -2.90 4.89
CA ALA A 160 -0.76 -1.65 5.20
C ALA A 160 -0.92 -1.27 6.68
N HIS A 161 -2.14 -1.39 7.21
CA HIS A 161 -2.42 -1.18 8.64
C HIS A 161 -1.64 -2.18 9.52
N ALA A 162 -1.52 -3.45 9.11
CA ALA A 162 -0.72 -4.44 9.83
C ALA A 162 0.78 -4.12 9.81
N LYS A 163 1.32 -3.62 8.69
CA LYS A 163 2.71 -3.13 8.63
C LYS A 163 2.91 -1.94 9.57
N LEU A 164 1.99 -0.97 9.59
CA LEU A 164 2.04 0.18 10.51
C LEU A 164 1.96 -0.25 11.98
N ALA A 165 1.08 -1.21 12.31
CA ALA A 165 1.00 -1.79 13.65
C ALA A 165 2.32 -2.48 14.05
N THR A 166 2.99 -3.14 13.10
CA THR A 166 4.31 -3.75 13.33
C THR A 166 5.37 -2.70 13.63
N LEU A 167 5.34 -1.56 12.95
CA LEU A 167 6.26 -0.44 13.24
C LEU A 167 6.01 0.16 14.63
N LEU A 168 4.75 0.35 15.02
CA LEU A 168 4.39 0.81 16.36
C LEU A 168 4.87 -0.17 17.44
N ALA A 169 4.59 -1.47 17.26
CA ALA A 169 4.99 -2.51 18.20
C ALA A 169 6.52 -2.60 18.38
N LYS A 170 7.29 -2.27 17.33
CA LYS A 170 8.76 -2.23 17.35
C LYS A 170 9.34 -0.87 17.80
N GLY A 171 8.49 0.12 18.09
CA GLY A 171 8.93 1.47 18.48
C GLY A 171 9.59 2.28 17.34
N LEU A 172 9.39 1.86 16.09
CA LEU A 172 9.91 2.49 14.88
C LEU A 172 8.99 3.62 14.35
N LEU A 173 7.71 3.59 14.74
CA LEU A 173 6.72 4.64 14.50
C LEU A 173 6.28 5.20 15.86
N ARG A 174 6.18 6.53 15.96
CA ARG A 174 5.76 7.24 17.18
C ARG A 174 4.68 8.27 16.90
#